data_AF-A0A3E2YV42-F1
#
_entry.id   AF-A0A3E2YV42-F1
#
_cell.length_a   1.000
_cell.length_b   1.000
_cell.length_c   1.000
_cell.angle_alpha   90.00
_cell.angle_beta   90.00
_cell.angle_gamma   90.00
#
_symmetry.space_group_name_H-M   'P 1'
#
loop_
_entity.id
_entity.type
_entity.pdbx_description
1 polymer ?
#
loop_
_entity_poly.entity_id
_entity_poly.type
_entity_poly.pdbx_seq_one_letter_code
_entity_poly.pdbx_strand_id
1 'polypeptide(L)'
;MDHPRELAGTEPRVWDRPVVSVPMLVCLSLVGGQLPSFSASANLYTLGTGGALIWLGLGARVPRRPAPRRLGTGAVWWLLPVAVFGVFEGTTFVLHAGDDFPTFSRLADPLLEDELVRSAAWFAWLAAFWGLVRR
;
A
#
# COMPACT_ATOMS: atom_id res chain seq x y z
N MET A 1 -12.51 -43.78 -11.08
CA MET A 1 -11.12 -43.31 -11.21
C MET A 1 -10.95 -42.19 -10.22
N ASP A 2 -10.47 -42.56 -9.04
CA ASP A 2 -10.18 -41.62 -7.96
C ASP A 2 -8.98 -40.76 -8.35
N HIS A 3 -9.21 -39.47 -8.61
CA HIS A 3 -8.12 -38.51 -8.55
C HIS A 3 -7.79 -38.33 -7.07
N PRO A 4 -6.54 -38.60 -6.65
CA PRO A 4 -6.11 -38.24 -5.32
C PRO A 4 -6.32 -36.74 -5.20
N ARG A 5 -7.19 -36.33 -4.27
CA ARG A 5 -7.16 -34.99 -3.71
C ARG A 5 -5.79 -34.86 -3.07
N GLU A 6 -4.80 -34.50 -3.87
CA GLU A 6 -3.51 -34.10 -3.36
C GLU A 6 -3.80 -33.07 -2.29
N LEU A 7 -3.38 -33.45 -1.09
CA LEU A 7 -3.20 -32.61 0.06
C LEU A 7 -2.33 -31.43 -0.39
N ALA A 8 -2.93 -30.44 -1.03
CA ALA A 8 -2.39 -29.10 -1.13
C ALA A 8 -2.51 -28.52 0.28
N GLY A 9 -1.69 -29.08 1.18
CA GLY A 9 -1.37 -28.44 2.44
C GLY A 9 -0.92 -27.05 2.08
N THR A 10 -1.68 -26.06 2.55
CA THR A 10 -1.42 -24.64 2.42
C THR A 10 -0.11 -24.32 3.15
N GLU A 11 1.03 -24.70 2.58
CA GLU A 11 2.34 -24.28 3.03
C GLU A 11 2.29 -22.76 3.15
N PRO A 12 2.60 -22.20 4.34
CA PRO A 12 2.64 -20.77 4.52
C PRO A 12 3.61 -20.18 3.50
N ARG A 13 3.07 -19.41 2.54
CA ARG A 13 3.87 -18.81 1.48
C ARG A 13 4.96 -17.98 2.15
N VAL A 14 6.17 -17.99 1.59
CA VAL A 14 7.33 -17.29 2.17
C VAL A 14 7.02 -15.82 2.48
N TRP A 15 6.20 -15.17 1.64
CA TRP A 15 5.73 -13.78 1.77
C TRP A 15 4.63 -13.55 2.84
N ASP A 16 4.04 -14.61 3.38
CA ASP A 16 3.09 -14.52 4.51
C ASP A 16 3.83 -14.56 5.85
N ARG A 17 5.12 -14.95 5.85
CA ARG A 17 5.93 -15.06 7.07
C ARG A 17 6.36 -13.66 7.54
N PRO A 18 6.03 -13.25 8.79
CA PRO A 18 6.41 -11.94 9.32
C PRO A 18 7.92 -11.70 9.27
N VAL A 19 8.72 -12.75 9.48
CA VAL A 19 10.20 -12.67 9.48
C VAL A 19 10.78 -12.27 8.12
N VAL A 20 10.03 -12.47 7.03
CA VAL A 20 10.44 -12.08 5.67
C VAL A 20 9.84 -10.72 5.32
N SER A 21 8.54 -10.55 5.56
CA SER A 21 7.81 -9.38 5.08
C SER A 21 8.09 -8.14 5.92
N VAL A 22 8.19 -8.25 7.25
CA VAL A 22 8.42 -7.07 8.12
C VAL A 22 9.73 -6.36 7.80
N PRO A 23 10.90 -7.03 7.69
CA PRO A 23 12.13 -6.35 7.29
C PRO A 23 12.02 -5.65 5.94
N MET A 24 11.38 -6.28 4.96
CA MET A 24 11.15 -5.67 3.64
C MET A 24 10.25 -4.43 3.74
N LEU A 25 9.18 -4.49 4.54
CA LEU A 25 8.31 -3.33 4.78
C LEU A 25 9.05 -2.20 5.47
N VAL A 26 9.95 -2.49 6.41
CA VAL A 26 10.82 -1.49 7.05
C VAL A 26 11.74 -0.83 6.02
N CYS A 27 12.41 -1.60 5.16
CA CYS A 27 13.26 -1.03 4.12
C CYS A 27 12.45 -0.12 3.17
N LEU A 28 11.28 -0.57 2.73
CA LEU A 28 10.40 0.22 1.87
C LEU A 28 9.89 1.48 2.57
N SER A 29 9.57 1.40 3.86
CA SER A 29 9.10 2.56 4.62
C SER A 29 10.18 3.59 4.83
N LEU A 30 11.43 3.16 5.04
CA LEU A 30 12.57 4.06 5.12
C LEU A 30 12.84 4.73 3.77
N VAL A 31 12.77 4.00 2.66
CA VAL A 31 12.90 4.60 1.32
C VAL A 31 11.83 5.65 1.08
N GLY A 32 10.56 5.35 1.43
CA GLY A 32 9.45 6.29 1.26
C GLY A 32 9.49 7.48 2.22
N GLY A 33 10.07 7.31 3.41
CA GLY A 33 10.11 8.32 4.45
C GLY A 33 11.36 9.19 4.49
N GLN A 34 12.51 8.67 4.08
CA GLN A 34 13.81 9.36 4.17
C GLN A 34 14.22 10.03 2.87
N LEU A 35 13.67 9.61 1.73
CA LEU A 35 13.97 10.24 0.45
C LEU A 35 13.02 11.42 0.19
N PRO A 36 13.54 12.57 -0.29
CA PRO A 36 12.67 13.67 -0.69
C PRO A 36 11.75 13.25 -1.83
N SER A 37 10.48 13.67 -1.74
CA SER A 37 9.48 13.46 -2.78
C SER A 37 10.00 13.95 -4.14
N PHE A 38 9.79 13.15 -5.18
CA PHE A 38 10.22 13.42 -6.56
C PHE A 38 11.75 13.59 -6.78
N SER A 39 12.58 13.27 -5.80
CA SER A 39 14.04 13.21 -6.00
C SER A 39 14.43 12.12 -7.01
N ALA A 40 15.62 12.26 -7.61
CA ALA A 40 16.15 11.25 -8.52
C ALA A 40 16.28 9.87 -7.86
N SER A 41 16.69 9.83 -6.59
CA SER A 41 16.78 8.59 -5.81
C SER A 41 15.41 7.97 -5.55
N ALA A 42 14.41 8.75 -5.14
CA ALA A 42 13.05 8.26 -4.92
C ALA A 42 12.43 7.67 -6.20
N ASN A 43 12.62 8.36 -7.34
CA ASN A 43 12.16 7.89 -8.65
C ASN A 43 12.88 6.59 -9.05
N LEU A 44 14.19 6.50 -8.86
CA LEU A 44 14.96 5.30 -9.20
C LEU A 44 14.54 4.09 -8.38
N TYR A 45 14.31 4.26 -7.06
CA TYR A 45 13.76 3.20 -6.22
C TYR A 45 12.35 2.81 -6.66
N THR A 46 11.46 3.77 -6.89
CA THR A 46 10.07 3.50 -7.29
C THR A 46 9.99 2.76 -8.61
N LEU A 47 10.70 3.26 -9.64
CA LEU A 47 10.72 2.65 -10.97
C LEU A 47 11.46 1.30 -10.96
N GLY A 48 12.57 1.20 -10.24
CA GLY A 48 13.35 -0.03 -10.13
C GLY A 48 12.56 -1.14 -9.43
N THR A 49 12.02 -0.85 -8.24
CA THR A 49 11.21 -1.82 -7.49
C THR A 49 9.91 -2.14 -8.21
N GLY A 50 9.20 -1.13 -8.73
CA GLY A 50 7.96 -1.33 -9.49
C GLY A 50 8.19 -2.18 -10.75
N GLY A 51 9.22 -1.87 -11.53
CA GLY A 51 9.61 -2.63 -12.71
C GLY A 51 10.00 -4.08 -12.38
N ALA A 52 10.76 -4.30 -11.31
CA ALA A 52 11.12 -5.64 -10.85
C ALA A 52 9.88 -6.45 -10.44
N LEU A 53 8.94 -5.85 -9.71
CA LEU A 53 7.69 -6.51 -9.30
C LEU A 53 6.81 -6.86 -10.51
N ILE A 54 6.68 -5.94 -11.47
CA ILE A 54 5.96 -6.19 -12.73
C ILE A 54 6.61 -7.35 -13.48
N TRP A 55 7.93 -7.34 -13.61
CA TRP A 55 8.67 -8.41 -14.29
C TRP A 55 8.49 -9.77 -13.61
N LEU A 56 8.56 -9.82 -12.27
CA LEU A 56 8.31 -11.05 -11.50
C LEU A 56 6.87 -11.57 -11.67
N GLY A 57 5.89 -10.67 -11.70
CA GLY A 57 4.47 -11.02 -11.87
C GLY A 57 4.11 -11.47 -13.29
N LEU A 58 4.69 -10.82 -14.31
CA LEU A 58 4.52 -11.18 -15.73
C LEU A 58 5.28 -12.47 -16.06
N GLY A 59 6.47 -12.66 -15.48
CA GLY A 59 7.29 -13.85 -15.68
C GLY A 59 6.76 -15.11 -14.99
N ALA A 60 5.59 -15.05 -14.35
CA ALA A 60 4.98 -16.14 -13.59
C ALA A 60 5.92 -16.79 -12.55
N ARG A 61 6.96 -16.05 -12.12
CA ARG A 61 7.96 -16.53 -11.16
C ARG A 61 7.45 -16.53 -9.72
N VAL A 62 6.27 -15.95 -9.49
CA VAL A 62 5.61 -15.86 -8.18
C VAL A 62 4.22 -16.49 -8.27
N PRO A 63 3.87 -17.41 -7.35
CA PRO A 63 2.53 -18.00 -7.31
C PRO A 63 1.45 -16.93 -7.20
N ARG A 64 0.55 -16.86 -8.18
CA ARG A 64 -0.56 -15.92 -8.17
C ARG A 64 -1.52 -16.24 -7.03
N ARG A 65 -2.06 -15.20 -6.41
CA ARG A 65 -3.19 -15.33 -5.48
C ARG A 65 -4.47 -15.27 -6.29
N PRO A 66 -5.43 -16.19 -6.09
CA PRO A 66 -6.74 -16.06 -6.73
C PRO A 66 -7.39 -14.76 -6.25
N ALA A 67 -7.81 -13.92 -7.20
CA ALA A 67 -8.55 -12.71 -6.87
C ALA A 67 -9.90 -13.10 -6.24
N PRO A 68 -10.38 -12.38 -5.22
CA PRO A 68 -11.70 -12.63 -4.67
C PRO A 68 -12.76 -12.42 -5.77
N ARG A 69 -13.67 -13.40 -5.95
CA ARG A 69 -14.73 -13.33 -6.98
C ARG A 69 -15.71 -12.17 -6.78
N ARG A 70 -15.84 -11.69 -5.54
CA ARG A 70 -16.68 -10.55 -5.16
C ARG A 70 -15.98 -9.76 -4.06
N LEU A 71 -16.09 -8.45 -4.12
CA LEU A 71 -15.75 -7.58 -2.99
C LEU A 71 -16.78 -7.84 -1.89
N GLY A 72 -16.32 -8.16 -0.68
CA GLY A 72 -17.21 -8.32 0.47
C GLY A 72 -17.89 -7.00 0.83
N THR A 73 -19.00 -7.06 1.57
CA THR A 73 -19.73 -5.87 2.04
C THR A 73 -18.83 -4.87 2.79
N GLY A 74 -17.75 -5.38 3.40
CA GLY A 74 -16.71 -4.56 4.04
C GLY A 74 -16.02 -3.56 3.11
N ALA A 75 -16.02 -3.76 1.79
CA ALA A 75 -15.46 -2.81 0.84
C ALA A 75 -16.21 -1.46 0.84
N VAL A 76 -17.51 -1.46 1.17
CA VAL A 76 -18.31 -0.23 1.29
C VAL A 76 -17.75 0.67 2.40
N TRP A 77 -17.25 0.09 3.49
CA TRP A 77 -16.63 0.84 4.59
C TRP A 77 -15.29 1.49 4.20
N TRP A 78 -14.66 1.04 3.12
CA TRP A 78 -13.48 1.71 2.55
C TRP A 78 -13.87 2.75 1.50
N LEU A 79 -14.94 2.50 0.74
CA LEU A 79 -15.43 3.45 -0.27
C LEU A 79 -16.03 4.72 0.36
N LEU A 80 -16.71 4.59 1.50
CA LEU A 80 -17.30 5.73 2.19
C LEU A 80 -16.27 6.80 2.59
N PRO A 81 -15.19 6.50 3.34
CA PRO A 81 -14.19 7.51 3.67
C PRO A 81 -13.51 8.03 2.41
N VAL A 82 -13.17 7.18 1.43
CA VAL A 82 -12.58 7.63 0.16
C VAL A 82 -13.48 8.64 -0.56
N ALA A 83 -14.79 8.37 -0.61
CA ALA A 83 -15.76 9.27 -1.23
C ALA A 83 -15.92 10.57 -0.45
N VAL A 84 -16.04 10.51 0.88
CA VAL A 84 -16.20 11.70 1.73
C VAL A 84 -14.96 12.58 1.64
N PHE A 85 -13.77 12.02 1.86
CA PHE A 85 -12.52 12.77 1.76
C PHE A 85 -12.29 13.30 0.35
N GLY A 86 -12.54 12.47 -0.69
CA GLY A 86 -12.40 12.90 -2.08
C GLY A 86 -13.33 14.05 -2.47
N VAL A 87 -14.59 14.03 -2.03
CA VAL A 87 -15.55 15.12 -2.28
C VAL A 87 -15.16 16.38 -1.52
N PHE A 88 -14.83 16.27 -0.23
CA PHE A 88 -14.40 17.42 0.56
C PHE A 88 -13.14 18.06 -0.02
N GLU A 89 -12.10 17.27 -0.24
CA GLU A 89 -10.83 17.76 -0.75
C GLU A 89 -10.96 18.35 -2.15
N GLY A 90 -11.69 17.67 -3.04
CA GLY A 90 -11.98 18.15 -4.39
C GLY A 90 -12.80 19.44 -4.41
N THR A 91 -13.81 19.56 -3.56
CA THR A 91 -14.64 20.78 -3.49
C THR A 91 -13.86 21.95 -2.90
N THR A 92 -13.10 21.75 -1.81
CA THR A 92 -12.24 22.79 -1.23
C THR A 92 -11.16 23.27 -2.20
N PHE A 93 -10.60 22.35 -2.99
CA PHE A 93 -9.60 22.68 -4.00
C PHE A 93 -10.20 23.50 -5.15
N VAL A 94 -11.32 23.05 -5.75
CA VAL A 94 -11.97 23.75 -6.87
C VAL A 94 -12.46 25.15 -6.45
N LEU A 95 -13.05 25.26 -5.26
CA LEU A 95 -13.61 26.51 -4.77
C LEU A 95 -12.56 27.48 -4.22
N HIS A 96 -11.27 27.11 -4.18
CA HIS A 96 -10.20 27.90 -3.58
C HIS A 96 -10.60 28.41 -2.19
N ALA A 97 -11.18 27.54 -1.36
CA ALA A 97 -11.84 27.89 -0.11
C ALA A 97 -10.92 28.56 0.94
N GLY A 98 -9.63 28.73 0.63
CA GLY A 98 -8.66 29.44 1.47
C GLY A 98 -8.23 28.62 2.67
N ASP A 99 -7.50 29.26 3.57
CA ASP A 99 -6.97 28.63 4.79
C ASP A 99 -8.04 28.38 5.86
N ASP A 100 -9.25 28.91 5.67
CA ASP A 100 -10.39 28.68 6.55
C ASP A 100 -10.93 27.24 6.44
N PHE A 101 -10.67 26.56 5.32
CA PHE A 101 -11.05 25.17 5.07
C PHE A 101 -9.84 24.37 4.54
N PRO A 102 -8.84 24.08 5.40
CA PRO A 102 -7.65 23.37 4.97
C PRO A 102 -8.03 21.96 4.50
N THR A 103 -7.56 21.61 3.29
CA THR A 103 -7.62 20.24 2.77
C THR A 103 -6.92 19.26 3.72
N PHE A 104 -7.31 17.98 3.69
CA PHE A 104 -6.63 16.97 4.48
C PHE A 104 -5.13 16.89 4.16
N SER A 105 -4.73 17.05 2.89
CA SER A 105 -3.32 17.16 2.52
C SER A 105 -2.59 18.25 3.31
N ARG A 106 -3.13 19.47 3.35
CA ARG A 106 -2.53 20.58 4.12
C ARG A 106 -2.44 20.31 5.62
N LEU A 107 -3.41 19.57 6.18
CA LEU A 107 -3.35 19.18 7.60
C LEU A 107 -2.30 18.09 7.85
N ALA A 108 -2.04 17.23 6.86
CA ALA A 108 -1.06 16.17 6.93
C ALA A 108 0.37 16.68 6.68
N ASP A 109 0.55 17.71 5.87
CA ASP A 109 1.87 18.22 5.46
C ASP A 109 2.82 18.48 6.64
N PRO A 110 2.44 19.19 7.72
CA PRO A 110 3.35 19.45 8.85
C PRO A 110 3.80 18.16 9.56
N LEU A 111 2.93 17.15 9.59
CA LEU A 111 3.25 15.85 10.18
C LEU A 111 4.21 15.06 9.28
N LEU A 112 4.09 15.21 7.96
CA LEU A 112 4.88 14.48 6.97
C LEU A 112 6.21 15.17 6.61
N GLU A 113 6.46 16.37 7.10
CA GLU A 113 7.78 17.03 7.05
C GLU A 113 8.82 16.27 7.87
N ASP A 114 8.43 15.70 9.00
CA ASP A 114 9.31 14.87 9.81
C ASP A 114 9.53 13.50 9.14
N GLU A 115 10.80 13.21 8.82
CA GLU A 115 11.18 12.01 8.09
C GLU A 115 10.86 10.72 8.86
N LEU A 116 10.90 10.74 10.20
CA LEU A 116 10.54 9.61 11.04
C LEU A 116 9.03 9.39 11.04
N VAL A 117 8.24 10.46 11.19
CA VAL A 117 6.77 10.38 11.12
C VAL A 117 6.33 9.89 9.74
N ARG A 118 6.93 10.41 8.67
CA ARG A 118 6.68 9.94 7.30
C ARG A 118 7.06 8.47 7.11
N SER A 119 8.19 8.03 7.65
CA SER A 119 8.60 6.61 7.62
C SER A 119 7.61 5.73 8.38
N ALA A 120 7.16 6.15 9.56
CA ALA A 120 6.18 5.43 10.37
C ALA A 120 4.82 5.34 9.66
N ALA A 121 4.38 6.42 9.02
CA ALA A 121 3.16 6.45 8.22
C ALA A 121 3.24 5.46 7.04
N TRP A 122 4.35 5.44 6.30
CA TRP A 122 4.61 4.46 5.25
C TRP A 122 4.57 3.03 5.78
N PHE A 123 5.24 2.77 6.91
CA PHE A 123 5.25 1.45 7.52
C PHE A 123 3.84 1.00 7.92
N ALA A 124 3.07 1.88 8.57
CA ALA A 124 1.69 1.60 8.98
C ALA A 124 0.81 1.30 7.76
N TRP A 125 0.92 2.09 6.69
CA TRP A 125 0.19 1.88 5.44
C TRP A 125 0.50 0.51 4.81
N LEU A 126 1.79 0.20 4.65
CA LEU A 126 2.24 -1.07 4.07
C LEU A 126 1.87 -2.27 4.94
N ALA A 127 2.01 -2.16 6.27
CA ALA A 127 1.65 -3.21 7.22
C ALA A 127 0.14 -3.46 7.25
N ALA A 128 -0.68 -2.40 7.16
CA ALA A 128 -2.12 -2.53 7.05
C ALA A 128 -2.50 -3.28 5.77
N PHE A 129 -1.93 -2.90 4.63
CA PHE A 129 -2.13 -3.61 3.36
C PHE A 129 -1.71 -5.08 3.45
N TRP A 130 -0.50 -5.36 3.95
CA TRP A 130 -0.03 -6.74 4.13
C TRP A 130 -0.94 -7.54 5.07
N GLY A 131 -1.39 -6.92 6.16
CA GLY A 131 -2.32 -7.50 7.12
C GLY A 131 -3.69 -7.82 6.51
N LEU A 132 -4.12 -7.06 5.50
CA LEU A 132 -5.37 -7.25 4.77
C LEU A 132 -5.22 -8.34 3.71
N VAL A 133 -4.10 -8.34 2.99
CA VAL A 133 -3.84 -9.32 1.93
C VAL A 133 -3.53 -10.70 2.49
N ARG A 134 -2.80 -10.85 3.60
CA ARG A 134 -2.43 -12.18 4.12
C ARG A 134 -3.61 -13.00 4.70
N ARG A 135 -4.75 -12.36 5.00
CA ARG A 135 -5.98 -13.02 5.48
C ARG A 135 -6.69 -13.76 4.37
#